data_AF-A0A7V9PDD3-F1
#
_entry.id   AF-A0A7V9PDD3-F1
#
_cell.length_a   1.000
_cell.length_b   1.000
_cell.length_c   1.000
_cell.angle_alpha   90.00
_cell.angle_beta   90.00
_cell.angle_gamma   90.00
#
_symmetry.space_group_name_H-M   'P 1'
#
loop_
_entity.id
_entity.type
_entity.pdbx_description
1 polymer ?
#
loop_
_entity_poly.entity_id
_entity_poly.type
_entity_poly.pdbx_seq_one_letter_code
_entity_poly.pdbx_strand_id
1 'polypeptide(L)'
;MPRIGFLGPPGTFTEQALLTQEDLAAGELVALASIPEVLAATTAGEVDLGFVPIENSIEGTVNATLDTLAFGEALLVQREVVIDIDLHLLAPPGTKLEDIRTVLSIPHATAQVRGFLSRELPGVATAAANSTSEAARLVGERHEPGLAAVGTSLAAELYGLDVLAASIEDSTENQTRFVVVAPAGVPAPTGHDKTTIVCFQQVDRPGSLLAILQEFAARAVNLVKLESRPTKRGLGDYCFIIDLEGHVADELVADCLRDLKAKVADVRFLGSYPAASEHADGVRRDADASWSAADAWVQELRAGIASPSEGWQSGRMRSS
;
A
#
# COMPACT_ATOMS: atom_id res chain seq x y z
N MET A 1 18.82 -11.93 -12.59
CA MET A 1 18.31 -11.37 -11.33
C MET A 1 17.19 -10.41 -11.69
N PRO A 2 16.09 -10.33 -10.93
CA PRO A 2 15.01 -9.42 -11.24
C PRO A 2 15.48 -7.95 -11.11
N ARG A 3 14.99 -7.08 -11.99
CA ARG A 3 15.22 -5.63 -11.95
C ARG A 3 14.12 -4.99 -11.12
N ILE A 4 14.48 -4.26 -10.07
CA ILE A 4 13.54 -3.68 -9.11
C ILE A 4 13.59 -2.16 -9.21
N GLY A 5 12.54 -1.55 -9.76
CA GLY A 5 12.39 -0.10 -9.80
C GLY A 5 11.92 0.44 -8.46
N PHE A 6 12.53 1.50 -7.95
CA PHE A 6 12.12 2.13 -6.70
C PHE A 6 12.22 3.66 -6.76
N LEU A 7 11.51 4.33 -5.85
CA LEU A 7 11.57 5.80 -5.74
C LEU A 7 12.92 6.24 -5.18
N GLY A 8 13.75 6.82 -6.05
CA GLY A 8 15.02 7.44 -5.72
C GLY A 8 14.87 8.86 -5.16
N PRO A 9 16.00 9.57 -4.95
CA PRO A 9 17.38 9.14 -5.19
C PRO A 9 17.86 8.06 -4.19
N PRO A 10 19.05 7.44 -4.38
CA PRO A 10 19.61 6.48 -3.41
C PRO A 10 19.74 7.07 -2.00
N GLY A 11 19.43 6.30 -0.96
CA GLY A 11 19.39 6.72 0.45
C GLY A 11 17.99 7.08 0.95
N THR A 12 16.93 6.89 0.16
CA THR A 12 15.56 7.12 0.61
C THR A 12 15.09 6.04 1.58
N PHE A 13 14.02 6.34 2.33
CA PHE A 13 13.31 5.32 3.10
C PHE A 13 12.75 4.20 2.22
N THR A 14 12.44 4.49 0.94
CA THR A 14 12.06 3.48 -0.03
C THR A 14 13.18 2.48 -0.28
N GLU A 15 14.42 2.94 -0.48
CA GLU A 15 15.56 2.03 -0.63
C GLU A 15 15.85 1.27 0.66
N GLN A 16 15.81 1.95 1.81
CA GLN A 16 15.98 1.31 3.11
C GLN A 16 14.98 0.17 3.33
N ALA A 17 13.69 0.40 3.03
CA ALA A 17 12.65 -0.61 3.12
C ALA A 17 12.89 -1.77 2.13
N LEU A 18 13.31 -1.47 0.90
CA LEU A 18 13.64 -2.48 -0.10
C LEU A 18 14.77 -3.39 0.39
N LEU A 19 15.84 -2.81 0.96
CA LEU A 19 17.01 -3.54 1.44
C LEU A 19 16.72 -4.47 2.63
N THR A 20 15.58 -4.28 3.34
CA THR A 20 15.14 -5.25 4.37
C THR A 20 14.63 -6.57 3.79
N GLN A 21 14.35 -6.62 2.48
CA GLN A 21 13.80 -7.77 1.80
C GLN A 21 14.92 -8.49 1.04
N GLU A 22 15.45 -9.58 1.59
CA GLU A 22 16.63 -10.28 1.03
C GLU A 22 16.47 -10.65 -0.45
N ASP A 23 15.26 -11.07 -0.85
CA ASP A 23 14.95 -11.46 -2.23
C ASP A 23 14.93 -10.26 -3.20
N LEU A 24 14.45 -9.10 -2.75
CA LEU A 24 14.48 -7.87 -3.54
C LEU A 24 15.87 -7.24 -3.58
N ALA A 25 16.56 -7.23 -2.44
CA ALA A 25 17.90 -6.66 -2.28
C ALA A 25 18.96 -7.40 -3.12
N ALA A 26 18.74 -8.69 -3.39
CA ALA A 26 19.58 -9.48 -4.30
C ALA A 26 19.35 -9.19 -5.79
N GLY A 27 18.36 -8.35 -6.13
CA GLY A 27 18.04 -7.92 -7.49
C GLY A 27 18.96 -6.83 -8.04
N GLU A 28 18.72 -6.43 -9.29
CA GLU A 28 19.30 -5.21 -9.87
C GLU A 28 18.40 -4.02 -9.48
N LEU A 29 18.88 -3.16 -8.59
CA LEU A 29 18.11 -2.03 -8.07
C LEU A 29 18.19 -0.83 -9.02
N VAL A 30 17.04 -0.29 -9.42
CA VAL A 30 16.91 0.81 -10.38
C VAL A 30 16.19 1.99 -9.71
N ALA A 31 16.95 3.01 -9.31
CA ALA A 31 16.39 4.24 -8.76
C ALA A 31 15.74 5.08 -9.88
N LEU A 32 14.48 5.47 -9.69
CA LEU A 32 13.70 6.29 -10.62
C LEU A 32 13.27 7.60 -9.95
N ALA A 33 13.02 8.64 -10.73
CA ALA A 33 12.90 10.00 -10.20
C ALA A 33 11.54 10.27 -9.54
N SER A 34 10.51 9.48 -9.85
CA SER A 34 9.17 9.67 -9.31
C SER A 34 8.39 8.36 -9.20
N ILE A 35 7.38 8.34 -8.33
CA ILE A 35 6.47 7.18 -8.16
C ILE A 35 5.78 6.82 -9.49
N PRO A 36 5.21 7.78 -10.25
CA PRO A 36 4.63 7.47 -11.56
C PRO A 36 5.63 6.84 -12.53
N GLU A 37 6.90 7.25 -12.51
CA GLU A 37 7.95 6.62 -13.33
C GLU A 37 8.23 5.18 -12.91
N VAL A 38 8.31 4.88 -11.60
CA VAL A 38 8.45 3.50 -11.10
C VAL A 38 7.31 2.61 -11.63
N LEU A 39 6.08 3.08 -11.50
CA LEU A 39 4.90 2.33 -11.92
C LEU A 39 4.82 2.21 -13.44
N ALA A 40 5.18 3.25 -14.20
CA ALA A 40 5.24 3.21 -15.66
C ALA A 40 6.32 2.25 -16.17
N ALA A 41 7.52 2.30 -15.60
CA ALA A 41 8.62 1.39 -15.95
C ALA A 41 8.26 -0.07 -15.66
N THR A 42 7.56 -0.32 -14.54
CA THR A 42 7.06 -1.67 -14.19
C THR A 42 6.04 -2.15 -15.21
N THR A 43 5.09 -1.28 -15.58
CA THR A 43 4.06 -1.58 -16.58
C THR A 43 4.68 -1.88 -17.95
N ALA A 44 5.69 -1.13 -18.35
CA ALA A 44 6.41 -1.29 -19.61
C ALA A 44 7.37 -2.50 -19.63
N GLY A 45 7.58 -3.17 -18.50
CA GLY A 45 8.57 -4.24 -18.36
C GLY A 45 10.03 -3.76 -18.42
N GLU A 46 10.27 -2.46 -18.22
CA GLU A 46 11.61 -1.90 -18.07
C GLU A 46 12.22 -2.27 -16.71
N VAL A 47 11.39 -2.58 -15.72
CA VAL A 47 11.75 -3.26 -14.47
C VAL A 47 10.76 -4.39 -14.25
N ASP A 48 11.19 -5.47 -13.61
CA ASP A 48 10.34 -6.65 -13.36
C ASP A 48 9.33 -6.38 -12.24
N LEU A 49 9.74 -5.59 -11.23
CA LEU A 49 8.93 -5.21 -10.08
C LEU A 49 9.10 -3.72 -9.77
N GLY A 50 8.03 -3.09 -9.32
CA GLY A 50 8.04 -1.73 -8.79
C GLY A 50 7.91 -1.75 -7.26
N PHE A 51 8.69 -0.94 -6.56
CA PHE A 51 8.64 -0.79 -5.11
C PHE A 51 8.40 0.68 -4.73
N VAL A 52 7.23 0.95 -4.15
CA VAL A 52 6.76 2.32 -3.89
C VAL A 52 6.09 2.44 -2.52
N PRO A 53 6.21 3.59 -1.84
CA PRO A 53 5.44 3.85 -0.63
C PRO A 53 3.96 4.03 -0.97
N ILE A 54 3.06 3.54 -0.13
CA ILE A 54 1.61 3.68 -0.33
C ILE A 54 0.93 4.47 0.80
N GLU A 55 1.51 4.43 2.01
CA GLU A 55 0.92 5.06 3.20
C GLU A 55 2.00 5.32 4.26
N ASN A 56 1.89 6.42 4.98
CA ASN A 56 2.67 6.74 6.16
C ASN A 56 1.73 7.03 7.35
N SER A 57 2.10 6.62 8.56
CA SER A 57 1.25 6.75 9.76
C SER A 57 1.00 8.20 10.18
N ILE A 58 1.87 9.14 9.81
CA ILE A 58 1.78 10.56 10.16
C ILE A 58 1.22 11.38 8.99
N GLU A 59 1.75 11.19 7.79
CA GLU A 59 1.39 11.97 6.59
C GLU A 59 0.16 11.40 5.87
N GLY A 60 -0.26 10.18 6.23
CA GLY A 60 -1.35 9.46 5.59
C GLY A 60 -0.95 8.90 4.23
N THR A 61 -1.92 8.87 3.33
CA THR A 61 -1.80 8.20 2.04
C THR A 61 -0.83 8.87 1.08
N VAL A 62 -0.02 8.06 0.40
CA VAL A 62 0.80 8.50 -0.73
C VAL A 62 -0.05 8.60 -1.99
N ASN A 63 -0.62 9.79 -2.20
CA ASN A 63 -1.57 10.08 -3.27
C ASN A 63 -1.07 9.70 -4.67
N ALA A 64 0.22 9.89 -4.97
CA ALA A 64 0.78 9.53 -6.27
C ALA A 64 0.66 8.04 -6.57
N THR A 65 0.96 7.19 -5.58
CA THR A 65 0.84 5.73 -5.70
C THR A 65 -0.61 5.33 -5.92
N LEU A 66 -1.52 5.79 -5.05
CA LEU A 66 -2.92 5.41 -5.16
C LEU A 66 -3.57 5.93 -6.44
N ASP A 67 -3.32 7.16 -6.85
CA ASP A 67 -3.87 7.70 -8.09
C ASP A 67 -3.36 6.91 -9.30
N THR A 68 -2.06 6.59 -9.36
CA THR A 68 -1.52 5.81 -10.48
C THR A 68 -2.04 4.37 -10.49
N LEU A 69 -2.18 3.71 -9.34
CA LEU A 69 -2.77 2.37 -9.28
C LEU A 69 -4.27 2.37 -9.62
N ALA A 70 -5.01 3.39 -9.18
CA ALA A 70 -6.46 3.48 -9.40
C ALA A 70 -6.81 3.84 -10.85
N PHE A 71 -6.07 4.77 -11.46
CA PHE A 71 -6.43 5.37 -12.76
C PHE A 71 -5.46 5.02 -13.90
N GLY A 72 -4.28 4.47 -13.60
CA GLY A 72 -3.28 4.09 -14.59
C GLY A 72 -3.51 2.70 -15.19
N GLU A 73 -2.46 2.11 -15.77
CA GLU A 73 -2.48 0.75 -16.32
C GLU A 73 -2.53 -0.32 -15.22
N ALA A 74 -2.89 -1.55 -15.58
CA ALA A 74 -3.13 -2.62 -14.63
C ALA A 74 -1.82 -3.09 -13.99
N LEU A 75 -1.66 -2.78 -12.71
CA LEU A 75 -0.63 -3.32 -11.83
C LEU A 75 -1.33 -3.99 -10.64
N LEU A 76 -0.73 -5.08 -10.17
CA LEU A 76 -1.19 -5.85 -9.03
C LEU A 76 -0.13 -5.79 -7.92
N VAL A 77 -0.57 -5.44 -6.71
CA VAL A 77 0.22 -5.52 -5.49
C VAL A 77 0.50 -6.99 -5.20
N GLN A 78 1.78 -7.31 -5.02
CA GLN A 78 2.29 -8.65 -4.77
C GLN A 78 2.66 -8.87 -3.29
N ARG A 79 2.98 -7.79 -2.58
CA ARG A 79 3.47 -7.80 -1.20
C ARG A 79 3.37 -6.40 -0.62
N GLU A 80 3.16 -6.29 0.68
CA GLU A 80 3.44 -5.06 1.43
C GLU A 80 4.63 -5.23 2.39
N VAL A 81 5.32 -4.13 2.65
CA VAL A 81 6.46 -4.04 3.58
C VAL A 81 6.24 -2.83 4.46
N VAL A 82 6.36 -2.99 5.77
CA VAL A 82 6.24 -1.88 6.72
C VAL A 82 7.56 -1.75 7.46
N ILE A 83 8.10 -0.53 7.52
CA ILE A 83 9.26 -0.21 8.35
C ILE A 83 8.97 0.99 9.24
N ASP A 84 9.65 1.02 10.38
CA ASP A 84 9.76 2.22 11.21
C ASP A 84 10.66 3.26 10.52
N ILE A 85 10.35 4.54 10.73
CA ILE A 85 10.99 5.68 10.09
C ILE A 85 11.74 6.47 11.16
N ASP A 86 13.04 6.19 11.26
CA ASP A 86 13.96 6.95 12.09
C ASP A 86 14.58 8.10 11.30
N LEU A 87 14.55 9.30 11.87
CA LEU A 87 15.26 10.46 11.35
C LEU A 87 16.54 10.67 12.15
N HIS A 88 17.64 10.95 11.44
CA HIS A 88 18.94 11.16 12.03
C HIS A 88 19.49 12.53 11.64
N LEU A 89 20.24 13.16 12.55
CA LEU A 89 21.03 14.34 12.24
C LEU A 89 22.39 13.90 11.67
N LEU A 90 22.65 14.27 10.42
CA LEU A 90 23.79 13.86 9.63
C LEU A 90 24.71 15.06 9.35
N ALA A 91 26.02 14.88 9.46
CA ALA A 91 27.00 15.92 9.12
C ALA A 91 28.32 15.32 8.61
N PRO A 92 29.18 16.11 7.94
CA PRO A 92 30.48 15.63 7.51
C PRO A 92 31.33 15.13 8.69
N PRO A 93 32.22 14.14 8.47
CA PRO A 93 32.98 13.54 9.55
C PRO A 93 33.75 14.54 10.42
N GLY A 94 33.66 14.38 11.73
CA GLY A 94 34.31 15.25 12.71
C GLY A 94 33.60 16.58 13.01
N THR A 95 32.44 16.85 12.40
CA THR A 95 31.58 17.98 12.76
C THR A 95 30.97 17.78 14.14
N LYS A 96 30.94 18.81 14.99
CA LYS A 96 30.23 18.77 16.29
C LYS A 96 28.89 19.47 16.19
N LEU A 97 27.98 19.15 17.11
CA LEU A 97 26.68 19.84 17.23
C LEU A 97 26.82 21.36 17.31
N GLU A 98 27.81 21.86 18.04
CA GLU A 98 28.10 23.30 18.21
C GLU A 98 28.55 24.02 16.93
N ASP A 99 28.99 23.27 15.92
CA ASP A 99 29.44 23.80 14.63
C ASP A 99 28.26 24.06 13.68
N ILE A 100 27.09 23.46 13.92
CA ILE A 100 25.94 23.49 13.01
C ILE A 100 25.34 24.90 12.96
N ARG A 101 25.08 25.37 11.74
CA ARG A 101 24.49 26.68 11.43
C ARG A 101 23.27 26.56 10.52
N THR A 102 23.20 25.51 9.72
CA THR A 102 22.04 25.24 8.85
C THR A 102 21.75 23.75 8.76
N VAL A 103 20.47 23.39 8.86
CA VAL A 103 19.96 22.03 8.72
C VAL A 103 19.11 21.92 7.46
N LEU A 104 19.44 20.97 6.58
CA LEU A 104 18.73 20.67 5.34
C LEU A 104 17.82 19.46 5.51
N SER A 105 16.58 19.56 5.03
CA SER A 105 15.74 18.40 4.78
C SER A 105 14.51 18.77 3.95
N ILE A 106 13.70 17.78 3.61
CA ILE A 106 12.34 18.03 3.11
C ILE A 106 11.49 18.66 4.23
N PRO A 107 10.59 19.61 3.93
CA PRO A 107 9.81 20.31 4.95
C PRO A 107 9.06 19.39 5.93
N HIS A 108 8.59 18.22 5.48
CA HIS A 108 7.90 17.27 6.35
C HIS A 108 8.84 16.67 7.41
N ALA A 109 10.03 16.22 7.03
CA ALA A 109 11.03 15.70 7.98
C ALA A 109 11.49 16.78 8.96
N THR A 110 11.72 18.01 8.48
CA THR A 110 12.04 19.16 9.34
C THR A 110 10.93 19.44 10.36
N ALA A 111 9.67 19.28 9.97
CA ALA A 111 8.54 19.47 10.88
C ALA A 111 8.46 18.37 11.96
N GLN A 112 8.87 17.14 11.62
CA GLN A 112 8.88 15.99 12.53
C GLN A 112 10.01 16.00 13.55
N VAL A 113 11.05 16.84 13.40
CA VAL A 113 12.19 16.92 14.34
C VAL A 113 12.27 18.28 15.05
N ARG A 114 11.18 19.05 15.05
CA ARG A 114 11.19 20.44 15.53
C ARG A 114 11.51 20.51 17.01
N GLY A 115 10.99 19.58 17.81
CA GLY A 115 11.27 19.48 19.23
C GLY A 115 12.76 19.30 19.49
N PHE A 116 13.39 18.34 18.80
CA PHE A 116 14.85 18.14 18.86
C PHE A 116 15.63 19.40 18.45
N LEU A 117 15.34 19.98 17.29
CA LEU A 117 16.07 21.17 16.79
C LEU A 117 15.96 22.36 17.75
N SER A 118 14.78 22.58 18.34
CA SER A 118 14.57 23.67 19.29
C SER A 118 15.35 23.52 20.59
N ARG A 119 15.61 22.27 21.01
CA ARG A 119 16.28 21.95 22.28
C ARG A 119 17.80 21.88 22.11
N GLU A 120 18.27 21.18 21.09
CA GLU A 120 19.70 20.89 20.90
C GLU A 120 20.41 21.92 19.99
N LEU A 121 19.68 22.56 19.07
CA LEU A 121 20.22 23.49 18.07
C LEU A 121 19.45 24.83 18.05
N PRO A 122 19.31 25.52 19.20
CA PRO A 122 18.52 26.75 19.27
C PRO A 122 19.10 27.84 18.36
N GLY A 123 18.26 28.39 17.48
CA GLY A 123 18.64 29.48 16.56
C GLY A 123 19.33 29.03 15.27
N VAL A 124 19.52 27.72 15.05
CA VAL A 124 20.01 27.18 13.78
C VAL A 124 18.96 27.34 12.68
N ALA A 125 19.40 27.74 11.48
CA ALA A 125 18.50 27.91 10.34
C ALA A 125 18.10 26.55 9.74
N THR A 126 16.88 26.45 9.24
CA THR A 126 16.44 25.28 8.44
C THR A 126 16.26 25.69 6.99
N ALA A 127 16.74 24.89 6.05
CA ALA A 127 16.56 25.10 4.63
C ALA A 127 15.97 23.84 3.96
N ALA A 128 15.17 24.06 2.91
CA ALA A 128 14.42 23.01 2.24
C ALA A 128 15.27 22.29 1.18
N ALA A 129 15.09 20.98 1.09
CA ALA A 129 15.50 20.12 -0.02
C ALA A 129 14.28 19.37 -0.56
N ASN A 130 14.42 18.68 -1.69
CA ASN A 130 13.34 17.91 -2.32
C ASN A 130 13.14 16.53 -1.67
N SER A 131 14.13 16.03 -0.93
CA SER A 131 14.02 14.80 -0.13
C SER A 131 15.04 14.77 1.02
N THR A 132 14.84 13.87 1.98
CA THR A 132 15.81 13.57 3.05
C THR A 132 17.15 13.07 2.47
N SER A 133 17.10 12.19 1.48
CA SER A 133 18.28 11.69 0.78
C SER A 133 19.00 12.81 0.01
N GLU A 134 18.28 13.66 -0.72
CA GLU A 134 18.91 14.78 -1.43
C GLU A 134 19.59 15.74 -0.44
N ALA A 135 18.98 16.00 0.73
CA ALA A 135 19.62 16.80 1.76
C ALA A 135 20.95 16.18 2.22
N ALA A 136 20.97 14.88 2.52
CA ALA A 136 22.20 14.17 2.88
C ALA A 136 23.25 14.22 1.76
N ARG A 137 22.85 13.97 0.50
CA ARG A 137 23.73 14.08 -0.67
C ARG A 137 24.34 15.47 -0.80
N LEU A 138 23.54 16.53 -0.64
CA LEU A 138 24.02 17.92 -0.72
C LEU A 138 25.04 18.24 0.38
N VAL A 139 24.83 17.74 1.60
CA VAL A 139 25.79 17.90 2.69
C VAL A 139 27.09 17.17 2.39
N GLY A 140 26.99 15.91 1.96
CA GLY A 140 28.14 15.07 1.60
C GLY A 140 28.92 15.60 0.40
N GLU A 141 28.28 16.21 -0.58
CA GLU A 141 28.98 16.77 -1.75
C GLU A 141 29.60 18.14 -1.47
N ARG A 142 28.87 19.04 -0.79
CA ARG A 142 29.29 20.44 -0.62
C ARG A 142 30.43 20.61 0.39
N HIS A 143 30.50 19.75 1.42
CA HIS A 143 31.45 19.89 2.52
C HIS A 143 31.47 21.31 3.14
N GLU A 144 30.31 21.97 3.15
CA GLU A 144 30.18 23.33 3.65
C GLU A 144 30.23 23.34 5.19
N PRO A 145 31.11 24.14 5.83
CA PRO A 145 31.20 24.18 7.28
C PRO A 145 29.87 24.57 7.95
N GLY A 146 29.46 23.78 8.95
CA GLY A 146 28.23 24.02 9.71
C GLY A 146 26.94 23.63 8.99
N LEU A 147 27.03 22.95 7.85
CA LEU A 147 25.88 22.37 7.17
C LEU A 147 25.63 20.94 7.66
N ALA A 148 24.40 20.67 8.06
CA ALA A 148 23.92 19.34 8.45
C ALA A 148 22.64 18.97 7.68
N ALA A 149 22.30 17.70 7.65
CA ALA A 149 21.07 17.19 7.07
C ALA A 149 20.26 16.40 8.09
N VAL A 150 18.94 16.37 7.90
CA VAL A 150 18.08 15.37 8.53
C VAL A 150 17.75 14.32 7.49
N GLY A 151 18.11 13.06 7.75
CA GLY A 151 17.94 11.98 6.80
C GLY A 151 18.04 10.58 7.39
N THR A 152 18.13 9.58 6.51
CA THR A 152 18.20 8.16 6.87
C THR A 152 19.62 7.75 7.26
N SER A 153 19.75 6.68 8.03
CA SER A 153 21.05 6.06 8.31
C SER A 153 21.73 5.55 7.03
N LEU A 154 20.94 5.01 6.09
CA LEU A 154 21.41 4.59 4.77
C LEU A 154 22.04 5.75 3.97
N ALA A 155 21.40 6.92 3.97
CA ALA A 155 21.95 8.10 3.31
C ALA A 155 23.25 8.57 3.96
N ALA A 156 23.38 8.42 5.29
CA ALA A 156 24.63 8.73 5.99
C ALA A 156 25.79 7.86 5.46
N GLU A 157 25.57 6.55 5.34
CA GLU A 157 26.55 5.62 4.79
C GLU A 157 26.90 5.95 3.33
N LEU A 158 25.88 6.09 2.48
CA LEU A 158 26.05 6.32 1.04
C LEU A 158 26.80 7.62 0.72
N TYR A 159 26.60 8.66 1.53
CA TYR A 159 27.18 9.98 1.31
C TYR A 159 28.33 10.31 2.27
N GLY A 160 28.84 9.33 3.01
CA GLY A 160 30.03 9.48 3.87
C GLY A 160 29.86 10.48 5.01
N LEU A 161 28.68 10.49 5.64
CA LEU A 161 28.34 11.38 6.75
C LEU A 161 28.35 10.64 8.10
N ASP A 162 28.70 11.36 9.16
CA ASP A 162 28.54 10.90 10.53
C ASP A 162 27.10 11.14 11.02
N VAL A 163 26.56 10.18 11.77
CA VAL A 163 25.33 10.34 12.53
C VAL A 163 25.64 11.04 13.86
N LEU A 164 25.34 12.33 13.95
CA LEU A 164 25.58 13.12 15.18
C LEU A 164 24.54 12.87 16.26
N ALA A 165 23.30 12.58 15.85
CA ALA A 165 22.22 12.19 16.73
C ALA A 165 21.28 11.26 15.98
N ALA A 166 20.84 10.19 16.64
CA ALA A 166 19.96 9.18 16.05
C ALA A 166 18.53 9.27 16.61
N SER A 167 17.55 8.87 15.80
CA SER A 167 16.11 8.82 16.14
C SER A 167 15.65 10.11 16.81
N ILE A 168 15.75 11.21 16.06
CA ILE A 168 15.52 12.59 16.53
C ILE A 168 14.10 13.10 16.25
N GLU A 169 13.24 12.25 15.69
CA GLU A 169 11.82 12.52 15.47
C GLU A 169 11.06 12.75 16.79
N ASP A 170 10.06 13.63 16.72
CA ASP A 170 9.23 14.02 17.87
C ASP A 170 8.21 12.92 18.24
N SER A 171 7.94 11.97 17.34
CA SER A 171 7.00 10.86 17.53
C SER A 171 7.65 9.54 17.12
N THR A 172 7.61 8.56 18.03
CA THR A 172 8.18 7.22 17.82
C THR A 172 7.26 6.30 17.02
N GLU A 173 6.00 6.69 16.77
CA GLU A 173 5.03 5.89 16.01
C GLU A 173 4.99 6.32 14.53
N ASN A 174 6.16 6.41 13.90
CA ASN A 174 6.31 6.78 12.49
C ASN A 174 6.60 5.54 11.64
N GLN A 175 5.60 5.05 10.93
CA GLN A 175 5.71 3.88 10.07
C GLN A 175 5.34 4.24 8.64
N THR A 176 6.09 3.67 7.69
CA THR A 176 5.70 3.74 6.27
C THR A 176 5.47 2.36 5.74
N ARG A 177 4.33 2.21 5.08
CA ARG A 177 3.93 1.04 4.32
C ARG A 177 4.32 1.24 2.86
N PHE A 178 5.00 0.25 2.32
CA PHE A 178 5.44 0.14 0.94
C PHE A 178 4.78 -1.08 0.30
N VAL A 179 4.69 -1.07 -1.03
CA VAL A 179 4.15 -2.18 -1.81
C VAL A 179 5.08 -2.55 -2.94
N VAL A 180 5.19 -3.86 -3.17
CA VAL A 180 5.75 -4.43 -4.40
C VAL A 180 4.61 -4.58 -5.40
N VAL A 181 4.79 -4.12 -6.62
CA VAL A 181 3.81 -4.23 -7.70
C VAL A 181 4.39 -4.91 -8.94
N ALA A 182 3.54 -5.62 -9.68
CA ALA A 182 3.87 -6.27 -10.94
C ALA A 182 2.69 -6.17 -11.94
N PRO A 183 2.91 -6.31 -13.26
CA PRO A 183 1.83 -6.26 -14.25
C PRO A 183 0.82 -7.40 -14.14
N ALA A 184 1.24 -8.54 -13.60
CA ALA A 184 0.42 -9.73 -13.46
C ALA A 184 0.91 -10.60 -12.29
N GLY A 185 0.06 -11.53 -11.89
CA GLY A 185 0.31 -12.43 -10.77
C GLY A 185 -0.51 -12.05 -9.55
N VAL A 186 -1.09 -13.06 -8.92
CA VAL A 186 -1.66 -12.98 -7.57
C VAL A 186 -0.92 -14.05 -6.77
N PRO A 187 -0.20 -13.69 -5.69
CA PRO A 187 0.41 -14.64 -4.79
C PRO A 187 -0.56 -15.73 -4.32
N ALA A 188 -0.02 -16.87 -3.88
CA ALA A 188 -0.84 -17.86 -3.20
C ALA A 188 -1.33 -17.32 -1.84
N PRO A 189 -2.55 -17.68 -1.39
CA PRO A 189 -3.05 -17.27 -0.09
C PRO A 189 -2.16 -17.81 1.02
N THR A 190 -1.91 -16.98 2.02
CA THR A 190 -1.12 -17.32 3.22
C THR A 190 -2.01 -17.57 4.44
N GLY A 191 -3.29 -17.22 4.36
CA GLY A 191 -4.20 -17.17 5.50
C GLY A 191 -4.24 -15.77 6.14
N HIS A 192 -3.11 -15.05 6.08
CA HIS A 192 -2.96 -13.69 6.57
C HIS A 192 -2.74 -12.73 5.40
N ASP A 193 -3.77 -12.53 4.61
CA ASP A 193 -3.69 -11.76 3.36
C ASP A 193 -4.53 -10.48 3.46
N LYS A 194 -4.13 -9.47 2.69
CA LYS A 194 -4.99 -8.34 2.34
C LYS A 194 -5.38 -8.42 0.88
N THR A 195 -6.53 -7.85 0.57
CA THR A 195 -6.94 -7.55 -0.81
C THR A 195 -7.20 -6.06 -0.94
N THR A 196 -6.63 -5.44 -1.98
CA THR A 196 -6.88 -4.04 -2.31
C THR A 196 -7.74 -3.94 -3.55
N ILE A 197 -8.77 -3.09 -3.50
CA ILE A 197 -9.64 -2.78 -4.64
C ILE A 197 -9.91 -1.28 -4.76
N VAL A 198 -10.33 -0.86 -5.95
CA VAL A 198 -10.95 0.44 -6.19
C VAL A 198 -12.39 0.22 -6.65
N CYS A 199 -13.32 0.80 -5.91
CA CYS A 199 -14.74 0.78 -6.22
C CYS A 199 -15.16 2.13 -6.81
N PHE A 200 -15.56 2.12 -8.08
CA PHE A 200 -16.17 3.27 -8.74
C PHE A 200 -17.69 3.16 -8.60
N GLN A 201 -18.31 4.12 -7.93
CA GLN A 201 -19.76 4.13 -7.80
C GLN A 201 -20.41 4.29 -9.17
N GLN A 202 -21.43 3.48 -9.47
CA GLN A 202 -22.18 3.63 -10.73
C GLN A 202 -23.04 4.89 -10.76
N VAL A 203 -23.58 5.27 -9.60
CA VAL A 203 -24.38 6.49 -9.40
C VAL A 203 -24.04 7.06 -8.03
N ASP A 204 -23.58 8.31 -7.97
CA ASP A 204 -23.43 9.02 -6.70
C ASP A 204 -24.81 9.47 -6.19
N ARG A 205 -25.31 8.74 -5.20
CA ARG A 205 -26.57 9.03 -4.50
C ARG A 205 -26.47 8.65 -3.02
N PRO A 206 -27.27 9.26 -2.13
CA PRO A 206 -27.33 8.86 -0.73
C PRO A 206 -27.53 7.34 -0.59
N GLY A 207 -26.68 6.71 0.24
CA GLY A 207 -26.69 5.26 0.48
C GLY A 207 -25.78 4.44 -0.45
N SER A 208 -25.13 5.04 -1.45
CA SER A 208 -24.28 4.27 -2.39
C SER A 208 -23.03 3.69 -1.72
N LEU A 209 -22.38 4.45 -0.84
CA LEU A 209 -21.29 3.89 -0.03
C LEU A 209 -21.80 2.83 0.95
N LEU A 210 -22.95 3.05 1.57
CA LEU A 210 -23.55 2.07 2.48
C LEU A 210 -23.81 0.74 1.76
N ALA A 211 -24.33 0.77 0.52
CA ALA A 211 -24.54 -0.43 -0.28
C ALA A 211 -23.22 -1.20 -0.53
N ILE A 212 -22.11 -0.49 -0.80
CA ILE A 212 -20.77 -1.11 -0.92
C ILE A 212 -20.37 -1.76 0.42
N LEU A 213 -20.48 -1.03 1.53
CA LEU A 213 -20.08 -1.52 2.85
C LEU A 213 -20.93 -2.70 3.34
N GLN A 214 -22.19 -2.77 2.92
CA GLN A 214 -23.09 -3.88 3.23
C GLN A 214 -22.61 -5.20 2.62
N GLU A 215 -21.98 -5.19 1.44
CA GLU A 215 -21.46 -6.41 0.81
C GLU A 215 -20.32 -7.04 1.61
N PHE A 216 -19.49 -6.22 2.27
CA PHE A 216 -18.44 -6.69 3.17
C PHE A 216 -19.03 -7.16 4.50
N ALA A 217 -19.89 -6.33 5.11
CA ALA A 217 -20.49 -6.62 6.41
C ALA A 217 -21.35 -7.90 6.39
N ALA A 218 -22.09 -8.16 5.32
CA ALA A 218 -22.92 -9.36 5.16
C ALA A 218 -22.11 -10.66 5.16
N ARG A 219 -20.80 -10.58 4.87
CA ARG A 219 -19.87 -11.71 4.79
C ARG A 219 -18.79 -11.70 5.88
N ALA A 220 -18.95 -10.81 6.86
CA ALA A 220 -17.97 -10.59 7.94
C ALA A 220 -16.54 -10.31 7.42
N VAL A 221 -16.43 -9.69 6.25
CA VAL A 221 -15.14 -9.28 5.68
C VAL A 221 -14.72 -7.97 6.33
N ASN A 222 -13.59 -7.99 7.04
CA ASN A 222 -13.07 -6.83 7.74
C ASN A 222 -12.39 -5.86 6.75
N LEU A 223 -12.63 -4.56 6.94
CA LEU A 223 -11.99 -3.50 6.17
C LEU A 223 -10.93 -2.82 7.03
N VAL A 224 -9.69 -2.79 6.53
CA VAL A 224 -8.56 -2.16 7.23
C VAL A 224 -8.23 -0.77 6.68
N LYS A 225 -8.71 -0.44 5.48
CA LYS A 225 -8.63 0.90 4.90
C LYS A 225 -9.87 1.19 4.06
N LEU A 226 -10.38 2.41 4.17
CA LEU A 226 -11.42 2.96 3.31
C LEU A 226 -11.14 4.45 3.07
N GLU A 227 -10.82 4.81 1.83
CA GLU A 227 -10.50 6.19 1.46
C GLU A 227 -11.26 6.60 0.19
N SER A 228 -11.86 7.79 0.21
CA SER A 228 -12.48 8.39 -0.98
C SER A 228 -11.47 9.19 -1.80
N ARG A 229 -11.54 9.05 -3.13
CA ARG A 229 -10.68 9.76 -4.08
C ARG A 229 -11.51 10.38 -5.20
N PRO A 230 -11.30 11.65 -5.57
CA PRO A 230 -12.00 12.23 -6.71
C PRO A 230 -11.53 11.56 -8.00
N THR A 231 -12.46 11.15 -8.86
CA THR A 231 -12.14 10.46 -10.13
C THR A 231 -11.61 11.39 -11.22
N LYS A 232 -11.57 12.70 -10.96
CA LYS A 232 -11.17 13.78 -11.89
C LYS A 232 -12.10 13.92 -13.12
N ARG A 233 -13.23 13.21 -13.16
CA ARG A 233 -14.26 13.33 -14.21
C ARG A 233 -15.23 14.49 -13.98
N GLY A 234 -15.42 14.89 -12.72
CA GLY A 234 -16.26 16.01 -12.33
C GLY A 234 -16.24 16.23 -10.81
N LEU A 235 -16.70 17.40 -10.35
CA LEU A 235 -16.91 17.65 -8.93
C LEU A 235 -18.03 16.76 -8.40
N GLY A 236 -17.80 16.08 -7.29
CA GLY A 236 -18.75 15.13 -6.70
C GLY A 236 -18.58 13.67 -7.18
N ASP A 237 -17.72 13.40 -8.16
CA ASP A 237 -17.46 12.05 -8.64
C ASP A 237 -16.26 11.44 -7.88
N TYR A 238 -16.53 10.39 -7.11
CA TYR A 238 -15.55 9.72 -6.24
C TYR A 238 -15.47 8.22 -6.50
N CYS A 239 -14.27 7.66 -6.33
CA CYS A 239 -14.06 6.24 -6.13
C CYS A 239 -13.58 5.99 -4.69
N PHE A 240 -13.71 4.74 -4.25
CA PHE A 240 -13.27 4.30 -2.93
C PHE A 240 -12.14 3.30 -3.09
N ILE A 241 -11.02 3.57 -2.44
CA ILE A 241 -9.91 2.63 -2.32
C ILE A 241 -10.10 1.90 -1.00
N ILE A 242 -10.12 0.56 -1.09
CA ILE A 242 -10.49 -0.31 0.02
C ILE A 242 -9.41 -1.37 0.17
N ASP A 243 -8.86 -1.48 1.38
CA ASP A 243 -8.09 -2.64 1.80
C ASP A 243 -8.98 -3.48 2.72
N LEU A 244 -9.09 -4.76 2.41
CA LEU A 244 -9.84 -5.74 3.20
C LEU A 244 -8.93 -6.89 3.64
N GLU A 245 -9.26 -7.51 4.77
CA GLU A 245 -8.62 -8.76 5.18
C GLU A 245 -9.20 -9.94 4.40
N GLY A 246 -8.31 -10.79 3.90
CA GLY A 246 -8.64 -11.97 3.11
C GLY A 246 -8.07 -11.92 1.71
N HIS A 247 -8.09 -13.08 1.06
CA HIS A 247 -7.53 -13.31 -0.27
C HIS A 247 -8.65 -13.50 -1.29
N VAL A 248 -8.44 -13.17 -2.56
CA VAL A 248 -9.42 -13.44 -3.64
C VAL A 248 -9.70 -14.93 -3.86
N ALA A 249 -8.88 -15.81 -3.27
CA ALA A 249 -9.09 -17.26 -3.27
C ALA A 249 -10.06 -17.71 -2.16
N ASP A 250 -10.34 -16.86 -1.18
CA ASP A 250 -11.30 -17.12 -0.12
C ASP A 250 -12.71 -16.97 -0.70
N GLU A 251 -13.58 -17.97 -0.49
CA GLU A 251 -14.92 -17.98 -1.09
C GLU A 251 -15.76 -16.75 -0.69
N LEU A 252 -15.70 -16.34 0.58
CA LEU A 252 -16.41 -15.16 1.08
C LEU A 252 -15.91 -13.86 0.42
N VAL A 253 -14.60 -13.72 0.20
CA VAL A 253 -14.03 -12.55 -0.49
C VAL A 253 -14.39 -12.58 -1.96
N ALA A 254 -14.24 -13.72 -2.63
CA ALA A 254 -14.60 -13.88 -4.04
C ALA A 254 -16.08 -13.59 -4.29
N ASP A 255 -16.96 -14.04 -3.39
CA ASP A 255 -18.39 -13.76 -3.46
C ASP A 255 -18.71 -12.28 -3.23
N CYS A 256 -18.05 -11.64 -2.27
CA CYS A 256 -18.15 -10.19 -2.04
C CYS A 256 -17.78 -9.40 -3.30
N LEU A 257 -16.61 -9.70 -3.89
CA LEU A 257 -16.13 -9.02 -5.10
C LEU A 257 -17.04 -9.24 -6.31
N ARG A 258 -17.60 -10.45 -6.44
CA ARG A 258 -18.56 -10.78 -7.50
C ARG A 258 -19.83 -9.94 -7.38
N ASP A 259 -20.38 -9.83 -6.17
CA ASP A 259 -21.59 -9.04 -5.92
C ASP A 259 -21.36 -7.53 -6.10
N LEU A 260 -20.24 -7.01 -5.60
CA LEU A 260 -19.84 -5.62 -5.84
C LEU A 260 -19.79 -5.31 -7.34
N LYS A 261 -19.08 -6.14 -8.12
CA LYS A 261 -18.90 -5.96 -9.57
C LYS A 261 -20.22 -6.09 -10.34
N ALA A 262 -21.11 -6.98 -9.90
CA ALA A 262 -22.37 -7.23 -10.59
C ALA A 262 -23.45 -6.17 -10.31
N LYS A 263 -23.49 -5.61 -9.10
CA LYS A 263 -24.67 -4.87 -8.62
C LYS A 263 -24.39 -3.43 -8.21
N VAL A 264 -23.19 -3.13 -7.70
CA VAL A 264 -22.99 -1.93 -6.86
C VAL A 264 -21.97 -0.97 -7.44
N ALA A 265 -20.88 -1.48 -7.98
CA ALA A 265 -19.75 -0.66 -8.41
C ALA A 265 -19.04 -1.28 -9.61
N ASP A 266 -18.38 -0.44 -10.41
CA ASP A 266 -17.29 -0.95 -11.22
C ASP A 266 -16.10 -1.18 -10.29
N VAL A 267 -15.65 -2.43 -10.19
CA VAL A 267 -14.54 -2.83 -9.31
C VAL A 267 -13.30 -3.03 -10.15
N ARG A 268 -12.22 -2.34 -9.74
CA ARG A 268 -10.86 -2.59 -10.16
C ARG A 268 -10.12 -3.32 -9.05
N PHE A 269 -9.65 -4.52 -9.36
CA PHE A 269 -8.84 -5.31 -8.44
C PHE A 269 -7.38 -4.87 -8.51
N LEU A 270 -6.76 -4.59 -7.36
CA LEU A 270 -5.37 -4.17 -7.25
C LEU A 270 -4.46 -5.24 -6.64
N GLY A 271 -4.97 -6.43 -6.30
CA GLY A 271 -4.16 -7.55 -5.81
C GLY A 271 -4.69 -8.13 -4.50
N SER A 272 -4.35 -9.39 -4.26
CA SER A 272 -4.43 -10.07 -2.98
C SER A 272 -3.03 -10.53 -2.61
N TYR A 273 -2.56 -10.23 -1.41
CA TYR A 273 -1.14 -10.37 -1.05
C TYR A 273 -0.97 -10.56 0.45
N PRO A 274 0.16 -11.14 0.89
CA PRO A 274 0.43 -11.33 2.32
C PRO A 274 0.44 -10.00 3.08
N ALA A 275 -0.22 -9.95 4.22
CA ALA A 275 -0.20 -8.81 5.12
C ALA A 275 1.13 -8.75 5.90
N ALA A 276 1.63 -7.54 6.17
CA ALA A 276 2.83 -7.33 6.97
C ALA A 276 2.59 -7.47 8.48
N SER A 277 1.35 -7.33 8.94
CA SER A 277 0.97 -7.41 10.36
C SER A 277 0.44 -8.79 10.75
N GLU A 278 0.79 -9.27 11.94
CA GLU A 278 0.37 -10.58 12.48
C GLU A 278 -1.10 -10.64 13.01
N HIS A 279 -1.94 -9.62 12.82
CA HIS A 279 -3.25 -9.57 13.47
C HIS A 279 -4.39 -10.23 12.66
N ALA A 280 -5.06 -11.17 13.35
CA ALA A 280 -6.46 -11.64 13.25
C ALA A 280 -6.87 -12.75 12.25
N ASP A 281 -6.68 -14.00 12.69
CA ASP A 281 -7.13 -15.24 12.01
C ASP A 281 -8.41 -15.88 12.58
N GLY A 282 -8.89 -15.42 13.73
CA GLY A 282 -9.90 -16.14 14.52
C GLY A 282 -11.28 -16.14 13.86
N VAL A 283 -11.79 -14.95 13.52
CA VAL A 283 -13.19 -14.75 13.09
C VAL A 283 -13.44 -15.27 11.67
N ARG A 284 -12.42 -15.19 10.78
CA ARG A 284 -12.55 -15.57 9.37
C ARG A 284 -12.68 -17.08 9.19
N ARG A 285 -11.89 -17.86 9.92
CA ARG A 285 -11.93 -19.35 9.85
C ARG A 285 -13.31 -19.90 10.21
N ASP A 286 -13.97 -19.33 11.20
CA ASP A 286 -15.32 -19.75 11.62
C ASP A 286 -16.39 -19.39 10.56
N ALA A 287 -16.24 -18.23 9.91
CA ALA A 287 -17.14 -17.81 8.83
C ALA A 287 -16.99 -18.69 7.59
N ASP A 288 -15.76 -19.00 7.16
CA ASP A 288 -15.50 -19.86 6.00
C ASP A 288 -16.01 -21.30 6.20
N ALA A 289 -15.83 -21.84 7.41
CA ALA A 289 -16.36 -23.16 7.76
C ALA A 289 -17.90 -23.19 7.73
N SER A 290 -18.53 -22.15 8.28
CA SER A 290 -19.98 -22.01 8.28
C SER A 290 -20.55 -21.88 6.87
N TRP A 291 -19.87 -21.12 6.01
CA TRP A 291 -20.24 -20.95 4.60
C TRP A 291 -20.10 -22.26 3.82
N SER A 292 -18.99 -22.98 4.01
CA SER A 292 -18.76 -24.28 3.36
C SER A 292 -19.82 -25.31 3.74
N ALA A 293 -20.24 -25.34 5.01
CA ALA A 293 -21.33 -26.19 5.46
C ALA A 293 -22.68 -25.79 4.83
N ALA A 294 -22.93 -24.48 4.69
CA ALA A 294 -24.13 -23.97 4.03
C ALA A 294 -24.14 -24.30 2.53
N ASP A 295 -23.02 -24.18 1.82
CA ASP A 295 -22.93 -24.54 0.40
C ASP A 295 -23.15 -26.05 0.21
N ALA A 296 -22.50 -26.89 1.02
CA ALA A 296 -22.71 -28.34 0.98
C ALA A 296 -24.19 -28.70 1.16
N TRP A 297 -24.87 -28.09 2.12
CA TRP A 297 -26.30 -28.25 2.33
C TRP A 297 -27.14 -27.81 1.13
N VAL A 298 -26.81 -26.68 0.50
CA VAL A 298 -27.50 -26.22 -0.73
C VAL A 298 -27.27 -27.18 -1.90
N GLN A 299 -26.06 -27.73 -2.05
CA GLN A 299 -25.77 -28.73 -3.08
C GLN A 299 -26.57 -30.01 -2.87
N GLU A 300 -26.74 -30.47 -1.62
CA GLU A 300 -27.60 -31.60 -1.28
C GLU A 300 -29.06 -31.33 -1.68
N LEU A 301 -29.59 -30.13 -1.38
CA LEU A 301 -30.94 -29.75 -1.81
C LEU A 301 -31.08 -29.75 -3.34
N ARG A 302 -30.07 -29.26 -4.06
CA ARG A 302 -30.06 -29.23 -5.53
C ARG A 302 -29.98 -30.62 -6.14
N ALA A 303 -29.22 -31.54 -5.54
CA ALA A 303 -29.17 -32.94 -5.97
C ALA A 303 -30.53 -33.64 -5.84
N GLY A 304 -31.41 -33.15 -4.94
CA GLY A 304 -32.80 -33.59 -4.81
C GLY A 304 -33.76 -33.07 -5.89
N ILE A 305 -33.32 -32.20 -6.80
CA ILE A 305 -34.16 -31.71 -7.90
C ILE A 305 -34.38 -32.86 -8.89
N ALA A 306 -35.58 -33.42 -8.87
CA ALA A 306 -35.98 -34.42 -9.85
C ALA A 306 -35.86 -33.84 -11.27
N SER A 307 -35.10 -34.53 -12.13
CA SER A 307 -35.12 -34.22 -13.57
C SER A 307 -36.56 -34.37 -14.08
N PRO A 308 -37.04 -33.53 -15.00
CA PRO A 308 -38.37 -33.68 -15.57
C PRO A 308 -38.43 -34.96 -16.43
N SER A 309 -38.66 -36.11 -15.80
CA SER A 309 -38.96 -37.36 -16.50
C SER A 309 -40.45 -37.41 -16.82
N GLU A 310 -40.79 -37.11 -18.08
CA GLU A 310 -41.83 -37.73 -18.95
C GLU A 310 -43.18 -38.23 -18.36
N GLY A 311 -43.62 -37.74 -17.19
CA GLY A 311 -44.78 -38.27 -16.49
C GLY A 311 -46.09 -37.50 -16.68
N TRP A 312 -46.05 -36.31 -17.28
CA TRP A 312 -47.21 -35.41 -17.38
C TRP A 312 -47.94 -35.47 -18.74
N GLN A 313 -47.83 -36.58 -19.50
CA GLN A 313 -48.58 -36.76 -20.75
C GLN A 313 -49.52 -37.97 -20.82
N SER A 314 -49.73 -38.75 -19.76
CA SER A 314 -50.71 -39.85 -19.77
C SER A 314 -51.87 -39.62 -18.80
N GLY A 315 -52.67 -38.58 -19.05
CA GLY A 315 -53.81 -38.19 -18.22
C GLY A 315 -55.11 -37.96 -19.00
N ARG A 316 -55.61 -39.00 -19.68
CA ARG A 316 -57.00 -39.19 -20.19
C ARG A 316 -57.42 -38.41 -21.43
N MET A 317 -57.10 -39.01 -22.57
CA MET A 317 -58.06 -39.15 -23.67
C MET A 317 -58.95 -40.38 -23.40
N ARG A 318 -60.24 -40.28 -23.73
CA ARG A 318 -61.33 -41.30 -23.79
C ARG A 318 -62.21 -41.48 -22.54
N SER A 319 -63.43 -40.97 -22.63
CA SER A 319 -64.62 -41.82 -22.83
C SER A 319 -65.80 -40.98 -23.36
N SER A 320 -66.22 -41.32 -24.59
CA SER A 320 -67.58 -41.28 -25.17
C SER A 320 -68.57 -40.20 -24.76
#